data_AF-A0AAW2TUL4-F1
#
_entry.id   AF-A0AAW2TUL4-F1
#
_cell.length_a   1.000
_cell.length_b   1.000
_cell.length_c   1.000
_cell.angle_alpha   90.00
_cell.angle_beta   90.00
_cell.angle_gamma   90.00
#
_symmetry.space_group_name_H-M   'P 1'
#
loop_
_entity.id
_entity.type
_entity.pdbx_description
1 polymer ?
#
loop_
_entity_poly.entity_id
_entity_poly.type
_entity_poly.pdbx_seq_one_letter_code
_entity_poly.pdbx_strand_id
1 'polypeptide(L)'
;MVKKEEQVDMTPGYSTQPPPEISSGGAIVSSPSAPVDQSDGPNSSIESNSGTMQDSCFDISPEVDAIKSKYGDIDKDCNLKSVWMRKLNLYVVCNVLRELHEKSIDELDIAAIEAFYDVVRDLEKLNIDIGWLRQRLDQIKDAINFREEAKVLNLEKTERAKKVEEKMKEVEELKSKIEKLEDQMARENQMIEKLNGDINFRTSKVQQLQGKPLTDGLI
;
A
#
# COMPACT_ATOMS: atom_id res chain seq x y z
N MET A 1 26.64 22.61 25.18
CA MET A 1 26.74 21.15 25.37
C MET A 1 26.36 20.51 24.05
N VAL A 2 27.36 20.29 23.20
CA VAL A 2 27.23 19.84 21.80
C VAL A 2 27.17 18.32 21.81
N LYS A 3 26.11 17.71 21.28
CA LYS A 3 26.04 16.26 21.04
C LYS A 3 26.37 15.99 19.57
N LYS A 4 27.36 15.11 19.40
CA LYS A 4 28.04 14.74 18.17
C LYS A 4 27.11 14.02 17.19
N GLU A 5 27.34 14.33 15.91
CA GLU A 5 26.95 13.55 14.73
C GLU A 5 27.70 12.21 14.71
N GLU A 6 27.00 11.15 14.32
CA GLU A 6 27.59 9.84 13.99
C GLU A 6 27.30 9.57 12.51
N GLN A 7 28.35 9.67 11.69
CA GLN A 7 28.37 9.29 10.28
C GLN A 7 28.42 7.77 10.17
N VAL A 8 27.51 7.19 9.39
CA VAL A 8 27.61 5.79 8.95
C VAL A 8 28.06 5.79 7.49
N ASP A 9 29.28 5.33 7.30
CA ASP A 9 29.90 4.97 6.03
C ASP A 9 29.36 3.61 5.56
N MET A 10 28.82 3.54 4.35
CA MET A 10 28.56 2.27 3.67
C MET A 10 29.00 2.37 2.21
N THR A 11 30.13 1.71 1.94
CA THR A 11 30.69 1.46 0.62
C THR A 11 30.00 0.25 -0.04
N PRO A 12 29.87 0.21 -1.39
CA PRO A 12 29.28 -0.91 -2.11
C PRO A 12 30.33 -1.93 -2.56
N GLY A 13 30.16 -3.20 -2.17
CA GLY A 13 30.95 -4.34 -2.65
C GLY A 13 30.21 -5.13 -3.73
N TYR A 14 30.82 -5.25 -4.91
CA TYR A 14 30.38 -6.02 -6.08
C TYR A 14 30.38 -7.54 -5.84
N SER A 15 29.44 -8.27 -6.47
CA SER A 15 29.77 -9.56 -7.10
C SER A 15 28.75 -9.96 -8.16
N THR A 16 29.20 -9.92 -9.41
CA THR A 16 28.46 -10.37 -10.61
C THR A 16 28.87 -11.81 -10.89
N GLN A 17 27.90 -12.73 -10.92
CA GLN A 17 28.13 -14.12 -11.32
C GLN A 17 27.49 -14.37 -12.71
N PRO A 18 28.23 -14.92 -13.70
CA PRO A 18 27.67 -15.26 -15.00
C PRO A 18 26.99 -16.65 -15.00
N PRO A 19 26.01 -16.89 -15.90
CA PRO A 19 25.28 -18.14 -15.99
C PRO A 19 26.05 -19.26 -16.72
N PRO A 20 25.75 -20.55 -16.46
CA PRO A 20 26.44 -21.67 -17.08
C PRO A 20 25.92 -22.00 -18.49
N GLU A 21 26.88 -22.33 -19.37
CA GLU A 21 26.68 -22.87 -20.71
C GLU A 21 26.23 -24.35 -20.65
N ILE A 22 25.30 -24.72 -21.54
CA ILE A 22 24.94 -26.12 -21.79
C ILE A 22 25.41 -26.49 -23.20
N SER A 23 26.36 -27.42 -23.27
CA SER A 23 26.98 -27.93 -24.48
C SER A 23 26.24 -29.15 -25.02
N SER A 24 25.77 -29.01 -26.26
CA SER A 24 25.80 -29.91 -27.42
C SER A 24 25.91 -31.44 -27.29
N GLY A 25 25.11 -32.09 -28.15
CA GLY A 25 25.43 -33.36 -28.83
C GLY A 25 24.41 -34.46 -28.53
N GLY A 26 23.86 -35.22 -29.47
CA GLY A 26 24.07 -35.37 -30.90
C GLY A 26 23.17 -36.52 -31.40
N ALA A 27 22.77 -36.42 -32.67
CA ALA A 27 21.81 -37.27 -33.38
C ALA A 27 22.17 -38.77 -33.47
N ILE A 28 21.16 -39.65 -33.73
CA ILE A 28 21.16 -40.59 -34.87
C ILE A 28 19.84 -41.41 -35.05
N VAL A 29 19.19 -41.18 -36.20
CA VAL A 29 18.56 -42.06 -37.22
C VAL A 29 17.62 -43.25 -36.92
N SER A 30 16.55 -43.28 -37.75
CA SER A 30 15.96 -44.42 -38.50
C SER A 30 14.65 -45.09 -38.04
N SER A 31 13.57 -44.78 -38.76
CA SER A 31 12.46 -45.68 -39.16
C SER A 31 12.96 -46.68 -40.24
N PRO A 32 12.24 -47.76 -40.70
CA PRO A 32 10.77 -47.92 -40.74
C PRO A 32 10.14 -49.36 -40.67
N SER A 33 8.80 -49.37 -40.69
CA SER A 33 7.86 -50.33 -41.32
C SER A 33 7.54 -51.72 -40.73
N ALA A 34 6.23 -52.00 -40.73
CA ALA A 34 5.47 -53.18 -40.30
C ALA A 34 5.66 -54.44 -41.20
N PRO A 35 5.05 -55.61 -40.86
CA PRO A 35 3.66 -55.85 -41.28
C PRO A 35 2.76 -56.68 -40.31
N VAL A 36 1.49 -56.70 -40.70
CA VAL A 36 0.28 -57.37 -40.17
C VAL A 36 0.37 -58.90 -40.23
N ASP A 37 -0.21 -59.61 -39.25
CA ASP A 37 -0.90 -60.88 -39.52
C ASP A 37 -2.03 -61.19 -38.51
N GLN A 38 -3.11 -61.79 -39.01
CA GLN A 38 -4.36 -62.16 -38.31
C GLN A 38 -4.36 -63.65 -37.94
N SER A 39 -5.02 -64.05 -36.84
CA SER A 39 -5.84 -65.28 -36.77
C SER A 39 -6.55 -65.47 -35.42
N ASP A 40 -7.63 -66.25 -35.48
CA ASP A 40 -8.83 -66.27 -34.64
C ASP A 40 -8.80 -67.10 -33.34
N GLY A 41 -9.45 -66.54 -32.29
CA GLY A 41 -10.33 -67.16 -31.27
C GLY A 41 -9.82 -68.24 -30.28
N PRO A 42 -10.58 -68.66 -29.23
CA PRO A 42 -11.73 -68.02 -28.55
C PRO A 42 -11.63 -67.97 -26.99
N ASN A 43 -12.33 -67.00 -26.41
CA ASN A 43 -13.04 -67.02 -25.10
C ASN A 43 -12.32 -67.55 -23.83
N SER A 44 -11.91 -66.65 -22.93
CA SER A 44 -12.18 -66.81 -21.49
C SER A 44 -12.01 -65.50 -20.72
N SER A 45 -12.95 -65.22 -19.83
CA SER A 45 -12.84 -64.32 -18.68
C SER A 45 -12.82 -62.82 -18.98
N ILE A 46 -14.00 -62.22 -18.92
CA ILE A 46 -14.16 -60.83 -18.50
C ILE A 46 -13.71 -60.77 -17.04
N GLU A 47 -12.41 -60.59 -16.81
CA GLU A 47 -11.98 -59.95 -15.58
C GLU A 47 -12.52 -58.53 -15.65
N SER A 48 -13.46 -58.25 -14.75
CA SER A 48 -13.88 -56.90 -14.44
C SER A 48 -12.66 -56.17 -13.88
N ASN A 49 -11.82 -55.64 -14.77
CA ASN A 49 -10.80 -54.70 -14.39
C ASN A 49 -11.51 -53.39 -14.06
N SER A 50 -12.06 -53.32 -12.85
CA SER A 50 -12.33 -52.06 -12.18
C SER A 50 -10.97 -51.42 -11.90
N GLY A 51 -10.33 -50.92 -12.96
CA GLY A 51 -9.13 -50.13 -12.87
C GLY A 51 -9.46 -48.90 -12.05
N THR A 52 -9.14 -48.94 -10.77
CA THR A 52 -9.10 -47.78 -9.90
C THR A 52 -7.95 -46.88 -10.36
N MET A 53 -8.15 -46.20 -11.50
CA MET A 53 -7.40 -45.00 -11.84
C MET A 53 -8.01 -43.84 -11.04
N GLN A 54 -7.79 -43.77 -9.73
CA GLN A 54 -8.29 -42.61 -8.98
C GLN A 54 -7.71 -42.35 -7.59
N ASP A 55 -6.60 -42.97 -7.19
CA ASP A 55 -6.10 -42.82 -5.81
C ASP A 55 -4.86 -41.93 -5.64
N SER A 56 -4.26 -41.44 -6.72
CA SER A 56 -2.97 -40.72 -6.62
C SER A 56 -2.99 -39.20 -6.81
N CYS A 57 -4.12 -38.56 -7.16
CA CYS A 57 -4.04 -37.18 -7.69
C CYS A 57 -4.59 -36.06 -6.78
N PHE A 58 -5.31 -36.36 -5.69
CA PHE A 58 -5.85 -35.34 -4.80
C PHE A 58 -5.84 -35.82 -3.36
N ASP A 59 -4.65 -35.89 -2.75
CA ASP A 59 -4.56 -36.05 -1.30
C ASP A 59 -4.75 -34.67 -0.64
N ILE A 60 -6.00 -34.40 -0.29
CA ILE A 60 -6.42 -33.24 0.53
C ILE A 60 -6.99 -33.70 1.86
N SER A 61 -6.76 -34.98 2.22
CA SER A 61 -7.30 -35.53 3.45
C SER A 61 -6.95 -34.67 4.66
N PRO A 62 -5.68 -34.24 4.87
CA PRO A 62 -5.36 -33.46 6.07
C PRO A 62 -6.02 -32.09 6.11
N GLU A 63 -6.13 -31.37 4.98
CA GLU A 63 -6.82 -30.08 4.93
C GLU A 63 -8.33 -30.23 5.15
N VAL A 64 -8.93 -31.22 4.51
CA VAL A 64 -10.36 -31.52 4.67
C VAL A 64 -10.65 -31.95 6.11
N ASP A 65 -9.81 -32.77 6.72
CA ASP A 65 -9.95 -33.19 8.11
C ASP A 65 -9.83 -31.99 9.08
N ALA A 66 -8.89 -31.08 8.81
CA ALA A 66 -8.76 -29.84 9.57
C ALA A 66 -10.00 -28.94 9.45
N ILE A 67 -10.55 -28.80 8.22
CA ILE A 67 -11.79 -28.06 7.97
C ILE A 67 -12.95 -28.72 8.72
N LYS A 68 -13.09 -30.05 8.62
CA LYS A 68 -14.17 -30.80 9.30
C LYS A 68 -14.07 -30.72 10.81
N SER A 69 -12.86 -30.75 11.36
CA SER A 69 -12.62 -30.57 12.79
C SER A 69 -13.04 -29.18 13.28
N LYS A 70 -12.99 -28.14 12.43
CA LYS A 70 -13.26 -26.76 12.82
C LYS A 70 -14.69 -26.32 12.53
N TYR A 71 -15.22 -26.72 11.38
CA TYR A 71 -16.50 -26.24 10.84
C TYR A 71 -17.55 -27.35 10.68
N GLY A 72 -17.20 -28.60 10.98
CA GLY A 72 -18.05 -29.76 10.75
C GLY A 72 -18.03 -30.26 9.31
N ASP A 73 -18.86 -31.26 9.01
CA ASP A 73 -18.92 -31.86 7.69
C ASP A 73 -19.58 -30.92 6.66
N ILE A 74 -18.76 -30.18 5.91
CA ILE A 74 -19.21 -29.09 5.04
C ILE A 74 -19.95 -29.56 3.78
N ASP A 75 -19.84 -30.83 3.38
CA ASP A 75 -20.49 -31.36 2.17
C ASP A 75 -21.56 -32.41 2.48
N LYS A 76 -22.03 -32.48 3.73
CA LYS A 76 -23.09 -33.41 4.19
C LYS A 76 -24.41 -33.24 3.42
N ASP A 77 -24.76 -31.99 3.10
CA ASP A 77 -26.00 -31.62 2.40
C ASP A 77 -25.77 -31.38 0.90
N CYS A 78 -24.58 -31.75 0.40
CA CYS A 78 -24.20 -31.51 -0.98
C CYS A 78 -25.13 -32.23 -1.96
N ASN A 79 -25.54 -31.52 -3.00
CA ASN A 79 -26.45 -32.06 -4.01
C ASN A 79 -25.79 -33.09 -4.94
N LEU A 80 -24.46 -33.14 -4.96
CA LEU A 80 -23.67 -34.06 -5.78
C LEU A 80 -23.69 -35.49 -5.22
N LYS A 81 -24.06 -36.47 -6.06
CA LYS A 81 -24.11 -37.88 -5.66
C LYS A 81 -22.82 -38.63 -5.93
N SER A 82 -22.02 -38.18 -6.89
CA SER A 82 -20.71 -38.77 -7.19
C SER A 82 -19.71 -38.41 -6.10
N VAL A 83 -19.13 -39.43 -5.45
CA VAL A 83 -18.06 -39.27 -4.45
C VAL A 83 -16.88 -38.51 -5.03
N TRP A 84 -16.52 -38.82 -6.28
CA TRP A 84 -15.44 -38.13 -6.98
C TRP A 84 -15.73 -36.64 -7.17
N MET A 85 -16.96 -36.29 -7.58
CA MET A 85 -17.34 -34.89 -7.79
C MET A 85 -17.40 -34.11 -6.48
N ARG A 86 -17.84 -34.74 -5.39
CA ARG A 86 -17.77 -34.15 -4.03
C ARG A 86 -16.32 -33.85 -3.65
N LYS A 87 -15.42 -34.83 -3.81
CA LYS A 87 -13.98 -34.67 -3.52
C LYS A 87 -13.35 -33.56 -4.36
N LEU A 88 -13.70 -33.46 -5.64
CA LEU A 88 -13.22 -32.39 -6.53
C LEU A 88 -13.65 -30.99 -6.03
N ASN A 89 -14.89 -30.82 -5.58
CA ASN A 89 -15.34 -29.52 -5.07
C ASN A 89 -14.72 -29.19 -3.71
N LEU A 90 -14.47 -30.19 -2.85
CA LEU A 90 -13.69 -30.00 -1.63
C LEU A 90 -12.25 -29.58 -1.93
N TYR A 91 -11.63 -30.13 -2.99
CA TYR A 91 -10.32 -29.69 -3.46
C TYR A 91 -10.33 -28.21 -3.82
N VAL A 92 -11.36 -27.73 -4.52
CA VAL A 92 -11.51 -26.31 -4.86
C VAL A 92 -11.59 -25.43 -3.61
N VAL A 93 -12.36 -25.84 -2.58
CA VAL A 93 -12.39 -25.14 -1.28
C VAL A 93 -10.99 -25.06 -0.67
N CYS A 94 -10.27 -26.17 -0.61
CA CYS A 94 -8.90 -26.22 -0.08
C CYS A 94 -7.95 -25.32 -0.89
N ASN A 95 -8.11 -25.25 -2.22
CA ASN A 95 -7.28 -24.40 -3.06
C ASN A 95 -7.50 -22.92 -2.76
N VAL A 96 -8.75 -22.46 -2.63
CA VAL A 96 -9.05 -21.08 -2.23
C VAL A 96 -8.41 -20.76 -0.87
N LEU A 97 -8.56 -21.65 0.10
CA LEU A 97 -7.93 -21.49 1.42
C LEU A 97 -6.41 -21.38 1.35
N ARG A 98 -5.77 -22.23 0.53
CA ARG A 98 -4.32 -22.23 0.36
C ARG A 98 -3.85 -20.92 -0.28
N GLU A 99 -4.53 -20.46 -1.32
CA GLU A 99 -4.21 -19.17 -1.94
C GLU A 99 -4.38 -18.00 -0.97
N LEU A 100 -5.44 -17.99 -0.15
CA LEU A 100 -5.64 -16.97 0.88
C LEU A 100 -4.62 -17.07 2.03
N HIS A 101 -4.05 -18.25 2.27
CA HIS A 101 -3.04 -18.46 3.31
C HIS A 101 -1.64 -18.07 2.84
N GLU A 102 -1.32 -18.33 1.56
CA GLU A 102 -0.01 -18.03 0.97
C GLU A 102 0.16 -16.54 0.67
N LYS A 103 -0.92 -15.88 0.21
CA LYS A 103 -0.88 -14.46 -0.15
C LYS A 103 -1.03 -13.57 1.06
N SER A 104 -0.19 -12.56 1.15
CA SER A 104 -0.38 -11.45 2.09
C SER A 104 -1.50 -10.52 1.61
N ILE A 105 -2.05 -9.71 2.52
CA ILE A 105 -3.08 -8.72 2.20
C ILE A 105 -2.58 -7.73 1.12
N ASP A 106 -1.28 -7.46 1.05
CA ASP A 106 -0.67 -6.53 0.10
C ASP A 106 -0.60 -7.08 -1.33
N GLU A 107 -0.63 -8.39 -1.49
CA GLU A 107 -0.61 -9.08 -2.79
C GLU A 107 -2.02 -9.30 -3.35
N LEU A 108 -3.05 -9.02 -2.55
CA LEU A 108 -4.45 -9.19 -2.92
C LEU A 108 -5.07 -7.85 -3.34
N ASP A 109 -5.77 -7.90 -4.48
CA ASP A 109 -6.62 -6.83 -4.99
C ASP A 109 -8.09 -7.24 -4.99
N ILE A 110 -8.97 -6.29 -5.28
CA ILE A 110 -10.42 -6.51 -5.29
C ILE A 110 -10.81 -7.54 -6.36
N ALA A 111 -10.14 -7.56 -7.50
CA ALA A 111 -10.44 -8.49 -8.59
C ALA A 111 -10.14 -9.95 -8.20
N ALA A 112 -9.01 -10.20 -7.53
CA ALA A 112 -8.68 -11.52 -7.01
C ALA A 112 -9.71 -12.01 -5.97
N ILE A 113 -10.15 -11.12 -5.08
CA ILE A 113 -11.20 -11.44 -4.10
C ILE A 113 -12.53 -11.71 -4.79
N GLU A 114 -12.90 -10.95 -5.82
CA GLU A 114 -14.12 -11.19 -6.62
C GLU A 114 -14.09 -12.55 -7.33
N ALA A 115 -12.94 -12.97 -7.85
CA ALA A 115 -12.77 -14.31 -8.41
C ALA A 115 -13.02 -15.41 -7.35
N PHE A 116 -12.55 -15.23 -6.11
CA PHE A 116 -12.87 -16.17 -5.03
C PHE A 116 -14.34 -16.16 -4.64
N TYR A 117 -15.01 -15.00 -4.66
CA TYR A 117 -16.47 -14.95 -4.44
C TYR A 117 -17.24 -15.72 -5.50
N ASP A 118 -16.83 -15.66 -6.76
CA ASP A 118 -17.49 -16.40 -7.83
C ASP A 118 -17.39 -17.91 -7.59
N VAL A 119 -16.20 -18.40 -7.21
CA VAL A 119 -15.98 -19.80 -6.81
C VAL A 119 -16.84 -20.18 -5.60
N VAL A 120 -16.81 -19.38 -4.53
CA VAL A 120 -17.61 -19.63 -3.32
C VAL A 120 -19.09 -19.68 -3.64
N ARG A 121 -19.60 -18.75 -4.46
CA ARG A 121 -21.01 -18.69 -4.87
C ARG A 121 -21.42 -19.95 -5.63
N ASP A 122 -20.55 -20.49 -6.49
CA ASP A 122 -20.87 -21.70 -7.24
C ASP A 122 -20.85 -22.95 -6.34
N LEU A 123 -19.94 -23.01 -5.37
CA LEU A 123 -19.91 -24.06 -4.35
C LEU A 123 -21.14 -24.01 -3.41
N GLU A 124 -21.60 -22.81 -3.04
CA GLU A 124 -22.82 -22.61 -2.25
C GLU A 124 -24.06 -23.14 -2.99
N LYS A 125 -24.16 -22.96 -4.31
CA LYS A 125 -25.26 -23.54 -5.12
C LYS A 125 -25.26 -25.08 -5.12
N LEU A 126 -24.11 -25.70 -4.84
CA LEU A 126 -23.98 -27.15 -4.68
C LEU A 126 -24.35 -27.61 -3.26
N ASN A 127 -24.83 -26.71 -2.40
CA ASN A 127 -25.10 -26.92 -0.97
C ASN A 127 -23.85 -27.36 -0.18
N ILE A 128 -22.69 -26.81 -0.52
CA ILE A 128 -21.49 -26.94 0.32
C ILE A 128 -21.52 -25.80 1.35
N ASP A 129 -21.44 -26.14 2.63
CA ASP A 129 -21.52 -25.21 3.76
C ASP A 129 -20.18 -24.49 3.98
N ILE A 130 -20.01 -23.37 3.28
CA ILE A 130 -18.80 -22.53 3.31
C ILE A 130 -19.11 -21.06 3.58
N GLY A 131 -20.22 -20.76 4.27
CA GLY A 131 -20.58 -19.38 4.63
C GLY A 131 -19.49 -18.67 5.45
N TRP A 132 -18.70 -19.44 6.21
CA TRP A 132 -17.54 -18.93 6.95
C TRP A 132 -16.41 -18.45 6.01
N LEU A 133 -16.25 -19.05 4.83
CA LEU A 133 -15.26 -18.63 3.84
C LEU A 133 -15.71 -17.34 3.18
N ARG A 134 -17.01 -17.23 2.88
CA ARG A 134 -17.63 -15.98 2.40
C ARG A 134 -17.41 -14.82 3.37
N GLN A 135 -17.68 -15.04 4.66
CA GLN A 135 -17.43 -14.04 5.70
C GLN A 135 -15.95 -13.66 5.79
N ARG A 136 -15.05 -14.63 5.60
CA ARG A 136 -13.61 -14.34 5.57
C ARG A 136 -13.21 -13.49 4.37
N LEU A 137 -13.79 -13.75 3.20
CA LEU A 137 -13.60 -12.90 2.02
C LEU A 137 -14.12 -11.47 2.25
N ASP A 138 -15.26 -11.32 2.93
CA ASP A 138 -15.80 -9.99 3.29
C ASP A 138 -14.78 -9.20 4.13
N GLN A 139 -14.21 -9.84 5.18
CA GLN A 139 -13.20 -9.21 6.03
C GLN A 139 -11.93 -8.82 5.26
N ILE A 140 -11.49 -9.66 4.33
CA ILE A 140 -10.29 -9.39 3.51
C ILE A 140 -10.57 -8.24 2.55
N LYS A 141 -11.76 -8.21 1.94
CA LYS A 141 -12.20 -7.10 1.08
C LYS A 141 -12.20 -5.77 1.81
N ASP A 142 -12.75 -5.75 3.03
CA ASP A 142 -12.73 -4.56 3.88
C ASP A 142 -11.31 -4.13 4.23
N ALA A 143 -10.42 -5.07 4.57
CA ALA A 143 -9.02 -4.76 4.85
C ALA A 143 -8.28 -4.15 3.65
N ILE A 144 -8.56 -4.64 2.43
CA ILE A 144 -8.04 -4.06 1.19
C ILE A 144 -8.54 -2.63 1.01
N ASN A 145 -9.84 -2.39 1.19
CA ASN A 145 -10.41 -1.05 1.07
C ASN A 145 -9.81 -0.08 2.08
N PHE A 146 -9.72 -0.46 3.36
CA PHE A 146 -9.12 0.37 4.40
C PHE A 146 -7.66 0.70 4.13
N ARG A 147 -6.90 -0.24 3.54
CA ARG A 147 -5.52 0.02 3.12
C ARG A 147 -5.45 1.12 2.05
N GLU A 148 -6.30 1.07 1.04
CA GLU A 148 -6.31 2.09 -0.01
C GLU A 148 -6.78 3.45 0.52
N GLU A 149 -7.81 3.48 1.38
CA GLU A 149 -8.25 4.69 2.08
C GLU A 149 -7.12 5.30 2.94
N ALA A 150 -6.36 4.46 3.66
CA ALA A 150 -5.23 4.91 4.47
C ALA A 150 -4.13 5.57 3.62
N LYS A 151 -3.84 5.05 2.42
CA LYS A 151 -2.90 5.68 1.49
C LYS A 151 -3.36 7.08 1.08
N VAL A 152 -4.64 7.23 0.71
CA VAL A 152 -5.23 8.53 0.33
C VAL A 152 -5.16 9.52 1.48
N LEU A 153 -5.58 9.12 2.68
CA LEU A 153 -5.53 9.97 3.87
C LEU A 153 -4.10 10.40 4.22
N ASN A 154 -3.11 9.52 4.04
CA ASN A 154 -1.71 9.86 4.31
C ASN A 154 -1.14 10.88 3.29
N LEU A 155 -1.55 10.79 2.03
CA LEU A 155 -1.22 11.80 1.01
C LEU A 155 -1.83 13.16 1.37
N GLU A 156 -3.12 13.19 1.72
CA GLU A 156 -3.77 14.43 2.15
C GLU A 156 -3.13 15.05 3.40
N LYS A 157 -2.78 14.20 4.38
CA LYS A 157 -2.08 14.65 5.59
C LYS A 157 -0.75 15.31 5.25
N THR A 158 0.02 14.69 4.35
CA THR A 158 1.33 15.20 3.93
C THR A 158 1.19 16.56 3.20
N GLU A 159 0.20 16.68 2.32
CA GLU A 159 -0.07 17.93 1.61
C GLU A 159 -0.53 19.05 2.55
N ARG A 160 -1.40 18.74 3.52
CA ARG A 160 -1.81 19.72 4.54
C ARG A 160 -0.64 20.15 5.40
N ALA A 161 0.23 19.23 5.81
CA ALA A 161 1.43 19.54 6.60
C ALA A 161 2.35 20.51 5.84
N LYS A 162 2.54 20.29 4.53
CA LYS A 162 3.32 21.19 3.67
C LYS A 162 2.73 22.60 3.61
N LYS A 163 1.41 22.73 3.45
CA LYS A 163 0.73 24.03 3.44
C LYS A 163 0.85 24.77 4.76
N VAL A 164 0.78 24.05 5.88
CA VAL A 164 0.99 24.64 7.22
C VAL A 164 2.42 25.19 7.32
N GLU A 165 3.42 24.41 6.91
CA GLU A 165 4.82 24.84 6.92
C GLU A 165 5.06 26.09 6.05
N GLU A 166 4.48 26.13 4.84
CA GLU A 166 4.54 27.30 3.96
C GLU A 166 3.91 28.54 4.61
N LYS A 167 2.75 28.39 5.25
CA LYS A 167 2.08 29.48 5.96
C LYS A 167 2.85 29.95 7.19
N MET A 168 3.53 29.04 7.89
CA MET A 168 4.39 29.40 9.02
C MET A 168 5.58 30.27 8.57
N LYS A 169 6.18 29.96 7.42
CA LYS A 169 7.25 30.80 6.83
C LYS A 169 6.75 32.19 6.45
N GLU A 170 5.59 32.27 5.79
CA GLU A 170 4.96 33.55 5.44
C GLU A 170 4.68 34.40 6.68
N VAL A 171 4.18 33.79 7.77
CA VAL A 171 3.96 34.48 9.04
C VAL A 171 5.27 35.04 9.60
N GLU A 172 6.37 34.28 9.54
CA GLU A 172 7.66 34.72 10.06
C GLU A 172 8.27 35.87 9.24
N GLU A 173 8.13 35.82 7.92
CA GLU A 173 8.52 36.92 7.03
C GLU A 173 7.72 38.20 7.33
N LEU A 174 6.42 38.08 7.53
CA LEU A 174 5.56 39.21 7.89
C LEU A 174 5.92 39.81 9.26
N LYS A 175 6.24 38.98 10.25
CA LYS A 175 6.72 39.46 11.56
C LYS A 175 8.00 40.27 11.43
N SER A 176 9.00 39.76 10.67
CA SER A 176 10.24 40.51 10.43
C SER A 176 10.00 41.85 9.73
N LYS A 177 9.01 41.90 8.81
CA LYS A 177 8.62 43.15 8.16
C LYS A 177 7.94 44.12 9.12
N ILE A 178 7.10 43.63 10.02
CA ILE A 178 6.46 44.45 11.08
C ILE A 178 7.53 45.07 11.97
N GLU A 179 8.47 44.27 12.48
CA GLU A 179 9.57 44.75 13.33
C GLU A 179 10.37 45.88 12.67
N LYS A 180 10.71 45.71 11.38
CA LYS A 180 11.42 46.75 10.61
C LYS A 180 10.62 48.05 10.46
N LEU A 181 9.30 47.95 10.28
CA LEU A 181 8.42 49.11 10.15
C LEU A 181 8.23 49.81 11.50
N GLU A 182 8.12 49.06 12.60
CA GLU A 182 8.07 49.60 13.96
C GLU A 182 9.35 50.37 14.29
N ASP A 183 10.51 49.80 13.96
CA ASP A 183 11.81 50.46 14.09
C ASP A 183 11.90 51.76 13.27
N GLN A 184 11.39 51.75 12.05
CA GLN A 184 11.36 52.96 11.22
C GLN A 184 10.44 54.03 11.82
N MET A 185 9.25 53.64 12.28
CA MET A 185 8.30 54.54 12.91
C MET A 185 8.87 55.17 14.19
N ALA A 186 9.60 54.39 15.00
CA ALA A 186 10.29 54.90 16.18
C ALA A 186 11.34 55.96 15.83
N ARG A 187 12.15 55.74 14.77
CA ARG A 187 13.13 56.72 14.30
C ARG A 187 12.48 58.00 13.77
N GLU A 188 11.42 57.87 13.00
CA GLU A 188 10.69 59.03 12.46
C GLU A 188 10.04 59.84 13.59
N ASN A 189 9.46 59.19 14.59
CA ASN A 189 8.91 59.85 15.77
C ASN A 189 9.98 60.64 16.55
N GLN A 190 11.17 60.07 16.77
CA GLN A 190 12.28 60.79 17.40
C GLN A 190 12.70 62.03 16.59
N MET A 191 12.69 61.94 15.25
CA MET A 191 13.01 63.08 14.38
C MET A 191 11.92 64.17 14.47
N ILE A 192 10.65 63.78 14.53
CA ILE A 192 9.52 64.70 14.73
C ILE A 192 9.69 65.45 16.05
N GLU A 193 9.98 64.76 17.15
CA GLU A 193 10.21 65.37 18.47
C GLU A 193 11.35 66.39 18.44
N LYS A 194 12.48 66.03 17.81
CA LYS A 194 13.63 66.93 17.65
C LYS A 194 13.27 68.19 16.87
N LEU A 195 12.62 68.03 15.71
CA LEU A 195 12.18 69.17 14.89
C LEU A 195 11.19 70.06 15.64
N ASN A 196 10.28 69.48 16.42
CA ASN A 196 9.34 70.23 17.24
C ASN A 196 10.08 71.04 18.32
N GLY A 197 11.11 70.48 18.94
CA GLY A 197 12.00 71.20 19.85
C GLY A 197 12.69 72.40 19.19
N ASP A 198 13.27 72.20 18.00
CA ASP A 198 13.93 73.27 17.24
C ASP A 198 12.96 74.39 16.83
N ILE A 199 11.75 74.03 16.40
CA ILE A 199 10.68 74.98 16.05
C ILE A 199 10.29 75.81 17.27
N ASN A 200 10.07 75.18 18.42
CA ASN A 200 9.70 75.88 19.65
C ASN A 200 10.78 76.85 20.13
N PHE A 201 12.05 76.43 20.06
CA PHE A 201 13.20 77.30 20.39
C PHE A 201 13.25 78.53 19.49
N ARG A 202 13.18 78.33 18.16
CA ARG A 202 13.20 79.43 17.19
C ARG A 202 12.00 80.36 17.34
N THR A 203 10.80 79.80 17.55
CA THR A 203 9.58 80.57 17.78
C THR A 203 9.71 81.47 19.01
N SER A 204 10.26 80.95 20.10
CA SER A 204 10.52 81.72 21.33
C SER A 204 11.51 82.87 21.10
N LYS A 205 12.57 82.64 20.30
CA LYS A 205 13.53 83.69 19.92
C LYS A 205 12.89 84.80 19.09
N VAL A 206 12.04 84.43 18.13
CA VAL A 206 11.29 85.41 17.31
C VAL A 206 10.37 86.24 18.20
N GLN A 207 9.59 85.61 19.08
CA GLN A 207 8.70 86.32 20.01
C GLN A 207 9.47 87.26 20.95
N GLN A 208 10.63 86.84 21.46
CA GLN A 208 11.49 87.69 22.31
C GLN A 208 11.97 88.95 21.57
N LEU A 209 12.35 88.83 20.30
CA LEU A 209 12.78 89.98 19.49
C LEU A 209 11.61 90.90 19.15
N GLN A 210 10.43 90.34 18.87
CA GLN A 210 9.22 91.12 18.60
C GLN A 210 8.74 91.94 19.81
N GLY A 211 9.01 91.48 21.03
CA GLY A 211 8.64 92.16 22.27
C GLY A 211 9.57 93.32 22.68
N LYS A 212 10.67 93.57 21.94
CA LYS A 212 11.67 94.59 22.27
C LYS A 212 11.79 95.64 21.15
N PRO A 213 12.09 96.92 21.46
CA PRO A 213 12.48 97.90 20.45
C PRO A 213 13.70 97.41 19.68
N LEU A 214 13.72 97.58 18.35
CA LEU A 214 14.85 97.14 17.50
C LEU A 214 16.19 97.83 17.85
N THR A 215 16.13 98.94 18.58
CA THR A 215 17.29 99.71 19.05
C THR A 215 17.75 99.31 20.46
N ASP A 216 17.06 98.38 21.13
CA ASP A 216 17.38 97.93 22.50
C ASP A 216 18.79 97.29 22.52
N GLY A 217 19.73 97.93 23.24
CA GLY A 217 21.13 97.50 23.35
C GLY A 217 22.11 98.06 22.31
N LEU A 218 21.68 98.96 21.43
CA LEU A 218 22.52 99.59 20.38
C LEU A 218 22.87 101.08 20.64
N ILE A 219 22.25 101.69 21.65
CA ILE A 219 22.44 103.09 22.06
C ILE A 219 22.71 103.17 23.55
#